data_AF-A0AAV2J2S2-F1
#
_entry.id   AF-A0AAV2J2S2-F1
#
_cell.length_a   1.000
_cell.length_b   1.000
_cell.length_c   1.000
_cell.angle_alpha   90.00
_cell.angle_beta   90.00
_cell.angle_gamma   90.00
#
_symmetry.space_group_name_H-M   'P 1'
#
loop_
_entity.id
_entity.type
_entity.pdbx_description
1 polymer ?
#
loop_
_entity_poly.entity_id
_entity_poly.type
_entity_poly.pdbx_seq_one_letter_code
_entity_poly.pdbx_strand_id
1 'polypeptide(L)'
;MSQNGCSPPPPPPPLPSSLQSHGGGPTQKRKLYQTIASNRTPVEGDFTEARTLLSQQEHSFRNDMMWVLENTYVPSLIQDGPQCGLVALWMASHLCQPQLNIDMETVVQTALNRAYTAQGEMFSAQNMALLAEEICCCKAQLLSGGLRDDNALSVIKHLWDRQPVLIPYDEDFNHAPCKRSGHKAHWAVASGVLLGLDHGSLTKQHVHSDPTLSWLHLSTGASLCPLISSQPREDTGPKEGT
;
A
#
# COMPACT_ATOMS: atom_id res chain seq x y z
N MET A 1 -21.10 -54.05 -55.80
CA MET A 1 -22.30 -53.69 -55.01
C MET A 1 -21.97 -54.07 -53.56
N SER A 2 -21.84 -53.20 -52.57
CA SER A 2 -22.30 -51.81 -52.40
C SER A 2 -21.36 -51.08 -51.42
N GLN A 3 -21.11 -49.79 -51.65
CA GLN A 3 -20.48 -48.89 -50.69
C GLN A 3 -21.54 -48.46 -49.67
N ASN A 4 -21.28 -48.64 -48.37
CA ASN A 4 -22.09 -48.04 -47.31
C ASN A 4 -21.51 -46.66 -46.98
N GLY A 5 -22.17 -45.61 -47.46
CA GLY A 5 -21.87 -44.22 -47.10
C GLY A 5 -22.30 -43.94 -45.65
N CYS A 6 -21.38 -43.38 -44.86
CA CYS A 6 -21.68 -42.86 -43.53
C CYS A 6 -22.12 -41.40 -43.68
N SER A 7 -23.39 -41.10 -43.41
CA SER A 7 -23.90 -39.72 -43.38
C SER A 7 -23.30 -38.94 -42.20
N PRO A 8 -23.02 -37.63 -42.33
CA PRO A 8 -22.57 -36.81 -41.22
C PRO A 8 -23.71 -36.63 -40.18
N PRO A 9 -23.38 -36.45 -38.89
CA PRO A 9 -24.38 -36.23 -37.85
C PRO A 9 -25.12 -34.89 -38.06
N PRO A 10 -26.40 -34.81 -37.64
CA PRO A 10 -27.17 -33.57 -37.74
C PRO A 10 -26.54 -32.47 -36.86
N PRO A 11 -26.69 -31.19 -37.25
CA PRO A 11 -26.23 -30.07 -36.44
C PRO A 11 -26.93 -30.06 -35.08
N PRO A 12 -26.26 -29.58 -34.02
CA PRO A 12 -26.86 -29.49 -32.69
C PRO A 12 -28.05 -28.52 -32.70
N PRO A 13 -29.08 -28.77 -31.87
CA PRO A 13 -30.23 -27.88 -31.77
C PRO A 13 -29.79 -26.49 -31.28
N PRO A 14 -30.48 -25.41 -31.71
CA PRO A 14 -30.21 -24.07 -31.21
C PRO A 14 -30.40 -24.03 -29.69
N LEU A 15 -29.47 -23.37 -28.99
CA LEU A 15 -29.57 -23.18 -27.55
C LEU A 15 -30.92 -22.51 -27.22
N PRO A 16 -31.64 -22.98 -26.18
CA PRO A 16 -32.81 -22.26 -25.68
C PRO A 16 -32.39 -20.83 -25.34
N SER A 17 -33.14 -19.85 -25.83
CA SER A 17 -33.02 -18.44 -25.41
C SER A 17 -33.02 -18.43 -23.88
N SER A 18 -31.84 -18.22 -23.29
CA SER A 18 -31.68 -18.27 -21.86
C SER A 18 -32.67 -17.29 -21.24
N LEU A 19 -33.50 -17.84 -20.36
CA LEU A 19 -34.27 -17.15 -19.35
C LEU A 19 -33.69 -15.77 -19.09
N GLN A 20 -34.53 -14.75 -19.26
CA GLN A 20 -34.34 -13.48 -18.58
C GLN A 20 -34.06 -13.81 -17.12
N SER A 21 -32.78 -13.79 -16.74
CA SER A 21 -32.42 -13.74 -15.34
C SER A 21 -32.95 -12.38 -14.89
N HIS A 22 -34.09 -12.38 -14.21
CA HIS A 22 -34.37 -11.32 -13.25
C HIS A 22 -33.14 -11.28 -12.35
N GLY A 23 -32.26 -10.33 -12.65
CA GLY A 23 -30.98 -10.15 -12.00
C GLY A 23 -31.21 -9.71 -10.57
N GLY A 24 -31.50 -10.66 -9.69
CA GLY A 24 -31.23 -10.54 -8.26
C GLY A 24 -29.72 -10.60 -8.06
N GLY A 25 -29.02 -9.55 -8.51
CA GLY A 25 -27.59 -9.39 -8.28
C GLY A 25 -27.29 -8.92 -6.86
N PRO A 26 -26.06 -9.10 -6.35
CA PRO A 26 -25.60 -8.57 -5.06
C PRO A 26 -25.33 -7.06 -5.12
N THR A 27 -26.28 -6.27 -5.63
CA THR A 27 -26.14 -4.82 -5.89
C THR A 27 -26.42 -3.94 -4.69
N GLN A 28 -27.00 -4.47 -3.60
CA GLN A 28 -27.37 -3.67 -2.43
C GLN A 28 -26.20 -3.42 -1.47
N LYS A 29 -25.30 -4.40 -1.26
CA LYS A 29 -24.12 -4.22 -0.38
C LYS A 29 -23.08 -3.27 -0.99
N ARG A 30 -22.95 -3.28 -2.32
CA ARG A 30 -21.97 -2.47 -3.07
C ARG A 30 -22.23 -0.96 -2.96
N LYS A 31 -23.50 -0.55 -2.77
CA LYS A 31 -23.87 0.88 -2.60
C LYS A 31 -23.81 1.37 -1.16
N LEU A 32 -23.99 0.51 -0.16
CA LEU A 32 -24.09 0.99 1.23
C LEU A 32 -22.75 1.49 1.78
N TYR A 33 -21.67 0.72 1.63
CA TYR A 33 -20.36 1.11 2.17
C TYR A 33 -19.75 2.30 1.43
N GLN A 34 -19.84 2.32 0.09
CA GLN A 34 -19.40 3.46 -0.71
C GLN A 34 -20.19 4.72 -0.31
N THR A 35 -21.51 4.66 -0.22
CA THR A 35 -22.32 5.82 0.21
C THR A 35 -22.01 6.26 1.65
N ILE A 36 -21.84 5.33 2.60
CA ILE A 36 -21.49 5.68 3.98
C ILE A 36 -20.12 6.37 4.02
N ALA A 37 -19.14 5.83 3.30
CA ALA A 37 -17.79 6.37 3.28
C ALA A 37 -17.71 7.70 2.50
N SER A 38 -18.45 7.87 1.40
CA SER A 38 -18.57 9.13 0.65
C SER A 38 -19.22 10.25 1.47
N ASN A 39 -20.02 9.92 2.49
CA ASN A 39 -20.65 10.89 3.38
C ASN A 39 -19.76 11.27 4.59
N ARG A 40 -18.57 10.68 4.72
CA ARG A 40 -17.61 11.04 5.76
C ARG A 40 -16.60 12.03 5.20
N THR A 41 -16.30 13.07 5.97
CA THR A 41 -15.17 13.96 5.69
C THR A 41 -13.87 13.20 5.96
N PRO A 42 -12.85 13.30 5.09
CA PRO A 42 -11.53 12.75 5.36
C PRO A 42 -10.98 13.26 6.69
N VAL A 43 -10.28 12.38 7.42
CA VAL A 43 -9.51 12.78 8.61
C VAL A 43 -8.16 13.26 8.13
N GLU A 44 -8.01 14.57 7.98
CA GLU A 44 -6.78 15.18 7.47
C GLU A 44 -5.73 15.37 8.57
N GLY A 45 -4.47 15.43 8.13
CA GLY A 45 -3.31 15.71 8.96
C GLY A 45 -2.40 14.51 9.15
N ASP A 46 -1.09 14.78 9.13
CA ASP A 46 -0.03 13.76 9.10
C ASP A 46 -0.13 12.74 10.22
N PHE A 47 -0.67 13.10 11.38
CA PHE A 47 -0.70 12.20 12.54
C PHE A 47 -2.11 11.97 13.09
N THR A 48 -3.14 12.63 12.55
CA THR A 48 -4.47 12.67 13.19
C THR A 48 -5.12 11.30 13.31
N GLU A 49 -5.19 10.55 12.20
CA GLU A 49 -5.76 9.21 12.19
C GLU A 49 -4.88 8.21 12.94
N ALA A 50 -3.57 8.23 12.68
CA ALA A 50 -2.61 7.35 13.35
C ALA A 50 -2.67 7.51 14.88
N ARG A 51 -2.68 8.73 15.41
CA ARG A 51 -2.82 8.99 16.85
C ARG A 51 -4.11 8.43 17.42
N THR A 52 -5.21 8.58 16.69
CA THR A 52 -6.51 8.03 17.10
C THR A 52 -6.44 6.51 17.23
N LEU A 53 -5.82 5.82 16.26
CA LEU A 53 -5.62 4.37 16.32
C LEU A 53 -4.68 3.95 17.46
N LEU A 54 -3.56 4.66 17.63
CA LEU A 54 -2.56 4.35 18.65
C LEU A 54 -3.10 4.53 20.08
N SER A 55 -3.92 5.56 20.32
CA SER A 55 -4.56 5.79 21.62
C SER A 55 -5.48 4.64 22.04
N GLN A 56 -6.12 3.96 21.09
CA GLN A 56 -6.99 2.81 21.35
C GLN A 56 -6.21 1.55 21.75
N GLN A 57 -4.90 1.53 21.51
CA GLN A 57 -4.02 0.38 21.71
C GLN A 57 -2.85 0.69 22.66
N GLU A 58 -2.95 1.75 23.48
CA GLU A 58 -1.86 2.23 24.34
C GLU A 58 -1.22 1.13 25.19
N HIS A 59 -2.04 0.24 25.77
CA HIS A 59 -1.58 -0.88 26.60
C HIS A 59 -0.77 -1.95 25.85
N SER A 60 -0.79 -1.95 24.51
CA SER A 60 -0.01 -2.87 23.67
C SER A 60 1.43 -2.40 23.46
N PHE A 61 1.75 -1.16 23.83
CA PHE A 61 3.08 -0.59 23.64
C PHE A 61 3.98 -0.85 24.84
N ARG A 62 5.27 -1.08 24.55
CA ARG A 62 6.31 -1.25 25.56
C ARG A 62 6.67 0.08 26.20
N ASN A 63 6.76 0.10 27.53
CA ASN A 63 7.09 1.31 28.31
C ASN A 63 8.59 1.56 28.46
N ASP A 64 9.43 0.58 28.09
CA ASP A 64 10.88 0.68 28.13
C ASP A 64 11.49 1.17 26.80
N MET A 65 10.63 1.60 25.87
CA MET A 65 11.01 2.10 24.55
C MET A 65 10.51 3.52 24.33
N MET A 66 11.24 4.25 23.50
CA MET A 66 10.80 5.48 22.86
C MET A 66 10.08 5.15 21.56
N TRP A 67 8.79 5.47 21.47
CA TRP A 67 8.00 5.27 20.25
C TRP A 67 8.01 6.53 19.40
N VAL A 68 8.43 6.42 18.14
CA VAL A 68 8.52 7.55 17.21
C VAL A 68 7.73 7.27 15.95
N LEU A 69 6.79 8.15 15.65
CA LEU A 69 5.96 8.13 14.46
C LEU A 69 6.48 9.14 13.43
N GLU A 70 6.81 8.65 12.25
CA GLU A 70 6.88 9.44 11.01
C GLU A 70 5.70 9.02 10.14
N ASN A 71 4.90 9.98 9.69
CA ASN A 71 3.82 9.72 8.75
C ASN A 71 3.54 11.00 7.98
N THR A 72 3.08 10.86 6.75
CA THR A 72 2.56 11.97 5.96
C THR A 72 1.15 11.64 5.51
N TYR A 73 0.26 12.61 5.58
CA TYR A 73 -1.12 12.44 5.15
C TYR A 73 -1.19 12.07 3.67
N VAL A 74 -2.00 11.05 3.36
CA VAL A 74 -2.38 10.69 2.00
C VAL A 74 -3.88 10.86 1.84
N PRO A 75 -4.36 11.51 0.76
CA PRO A 75 -5.79 11.59 0.51
C PRO A 75 -6.32 10.18 0.23
N SER A 76 -7.40 9.81 0.90
CA SER A 76 -8.07 8.52 0.68
C SER A 76 -9.14 8.64 -0.40
N LEU A 77 -9.17 7.71 -1.34
CA LEU A 77 -10.26 7.58 -2.32
C LEU A 77 -10.87 6.18 -2.23
N ILE A 78 -12.20 6.12 -2.22
CA ILE A 78 -12.91 4.85 -2.27
C ILE A 78 -12.85 4.33 -3.72
N GLN A 79 -12.29 3.14 -3.91
CA GLN A 79 -12.23 2.54 -5.24
C GLN A 79 -13.62 2.29 -5.83
N ASP A 80 -13.70 2.41 -7.16
CA ASP A 80 -14.80 1.88 -7.95
C ASP A 80 -14.33 0.67 -8.74
N GLY A 81 -15.10 -0.42 -8.72
CA GLY A 81 -14.68 -1.67 -9.36
C GLY A 81 -13.36 -2.26 -8.81
N PRO A 82 -12.56 -2.95 -9.63
CA PRO A 82 -11.33 -3.64 -9.21
C PRO A 82 -10.10 -2.72 -9.13
N GLN A 83 -10.26 -1.43 -8.85
CA GLN A 83 -9.22 -0.41 -8.99
C GLN A 83 -8.29 -0.23 -7.77
N CYS A 84 -8.32 -1.12 -6.77
CA CYS A 84 -7.52 -1.00 -5.54
C CYS A 84 -6.06 -0.60 -5.77
N GLY A 85 -5.38 -1.24 -6.74
CA GLY A 85 -3.99 -0.94 -7.08
C GLY A 85 -3.79 0.44 -7.70
N LEU A 86 -4.66 0.84 -8.63
CA LEU A 86 -4.56 2.15 -9.28
C LEU A 86 -4.89 3.29 -8.31
N VAL A 87 -5.86 3.07 -7.42
CA VAL A 87 -6.17 4.00 -6.34
C VAL A 87 -5.01 4.09 -5.34
N ALA A 88 -4.40 2.97 -4.95
CA ALA A 88 -3.22 2.98 -4.08
C ALA A 88 -2.05 3.76 -4.71
N LEU A 89 -1.82 3.60 -6.00
CA LEU A 89 -0.82 4.36 -6.74
C LEU A 89 -1.14 5.86 -6.77
N TRP A 90 -2.39 6.23 -7.01
CA TRP A 90 -2.84 7.62 -6.95
C TRP A 90 -2.65 8.23 -5.55
N MET A 91 -2.97 7.50 -4.48
CA MET A 91 -2.70 7.96 -3.10
C MET A 91 -1.20 8.17 -2.87
N ALA A 92 -0.36 7.23 -3.34
CA ALA A 92 1.09 7.32 -3.25
C ALA A 92 1.65 8.51 -4.05
N SER A 93 1.07 8.85 -5.20
CA SER A 93 1.56 9.94 -6.04
C SER A 93 1.45 11.31 -5.37
N HIS A 94 0.50 11.48 -4.43
CA HIS A 94 0.38 12.71 -3.63
C HIS A 94 1.55 12.91 -2.66
N LEU A 95 2.23 11.83 -2.26
CA LEU A 95 3.45 11.92 -1.45
C LEU A 95 4.68 12.21 -2.31
N CYS A 96 4.84 11.48 -3.42
CA CYS A 96 6.02 11.62 -4.27
C CYS A 96 6.04 12.94 -5.06
N GLN A 97 4.88 13.36 -5.54
CA GLN A 97 4.73 14.48 -6.49
C GLN A 97 3.50 15.32 -6.14
N PRO A 98 3.48 15.99 -4.97
CA PRO A 98 2.33 16.80 -4.54
C PRO A 98 1.98 17.93 -5.53
N GLN A 99 2.91 18.31 -6.41
CA GLN A 99 2.71 19.36 -7.41
C GLN A 99 2.09 18.87 -8.72
N LEU A 100 2.12 17.56 -8.99
CA LEU A 100 1.76 17.02 -10.32
C LEU A 100 0.24 16.84 -10.50
N ASN A 101 -0.56 17.02 -9.44
CA ASN A 101 -2.04 16.96 -9.44
C ASN A 101 -2.59 15.87 -10.40
N ILE A 102 -2.11 14.64 -10.22
CA ILE A 102 -2.49 13.52 -11.07
C ILE A 102 -3.96 13.17 -10.78
N ASP A 103 -4.81 13.18 -11.81
CA ASP A 103 -6.17 12.68 -11.69
C ASP A 103 -6.24 11.15 -11.84
N MET A 104 -7.27 10.54 -11.26
CA MET A 104 -7.49 9.10 -11.34
C MET A 104 -7.71 8.59 -12.76
N GLU A 105 -8.32 9.41 -13.62
CA GLU A 105 -8.60 9.04 -15.02
C GLU A 105 -7.30 8.81 -15.79
N THR A 106 -6.31 9.67 -15.61
CA THR A 106 -4.97 9.57 -16.19
C THR A 106 -4.29 8.28 -15.76
N VAL A 107 -4.39 7.91 -14.47
CA VAL A 107 -3.83 6.64 -13.97
C VAL A 107 -4.47 5.45 -14.67
N VAL A 108 -5.82 5.42 -14.75
CA VAL A 108 -6.57 4.32 -15.38
C VAL A 108 -6.29 4.25 -16.88
N GLN A 109 -6.34 5.37 -17.60
CA GLN A 109 -6.12 5.39 -19.04
C GLN A 109 -4.68 5.02 -19.41
N THR A 110 -3.69 5.46 -18.64
CA THR A 110 -2.30 5.06 -18.86
C THR A 110 -2.14 3.54 -18.67
N ALA A 111 -2.73 2.97 -17.61
CA ALA A 111 -2.69 1.53 -17.38
C ALA A 111 -3.38 0.73 -18.51
N LEU A 112 -4.52 1.21 -19.02
CA LEU A 112 -5.24 0.60 -20.15
C LEU A 112 -4.42 0.66 -21.44
N ASN A 113 -3.87 1.82 -21.77
CA ASN A 113 -3.07 2.04 -22.98
C ASN A 113 -1.80 1.18 -22.99
N ARG A 114 -1.23 0.91 -21.82
CA ARG A 114 -0.08 0.01 -21.63
C ARG A 114 -0.45 -1.46 -21.56
N ALA A 115 -1.74 -1.79 -21.62
CA ALA A 115 -2.28 -3.14 -21.45
C ALA A 115 -1.88 -3.79 -20.11
N TYR A 116 -1.69 -2.98 -19.06
CA TYR A 116 -1.44 -3.47 -17.70
C TYR A 116 -2.71 -3.92 -16.99
N THR A 117 -3.87 -3.46 -17.48
CA THR A 117 -5.19 -3.74 -16.93
C THR A 117 -6.22 -3.83 -18.07
N ALA A 118 -7.31 -4.57 -17.85
CA ALA A 118 -8.47 -4.59 -18.73
C ALA A 118 -9.67 -3.81 -18.15
N GLN A 119 -9.86 -3.80 -16.83
CA GLN A 119 -11.00 -3.16 -16.15
C GLN A 119 -10.60 -2.32 -14.92
N GLY A 120 -9.31 -2.10 -14.70
CA GLY A 120 -8.76 -1.36 -13.56
C GLY A 120 -8.01 -2.24 -12.55
N GLU A 121 -8.07 -3.57 -12.69
CA GLU A 121 -7.29 -4.50 -11.89
C GLU A 121 -5.78 -4.39 -12.15
N MET A 122 -4.98 -4.53 -11.10
CA MET A 122 -3.51 -4.58 -11.20
C MET A 122 -3.00 -5.83 -10.48
N PHE A 123 -2.54 -6.84 -11.24
CA PHE A 123 -2.07 -8.11 -10.67
C PHE A 123 -0.55 -8.26 -10.68
N SER A 124 0.17 -7.36 -11.35
CA SER A 124 1.62 -7.45 -11.52
C SER A 124 2.31 -6.28 -10.84
N ALA A 125 3.17 -6.57 -9.85
CA ALA A 125 4.00 -5.56 -9.22
C ALA A 125 5.03 -4.93 -10.17
N GLN A 126 5.47 -5.65 -11.21
CA GLN A 126 6.34 -5.09 -12.24
C GLN A 126 5.62 -4.01 -13.06
N ASN A 127 4.45 -4.33 -13.63
CA ASN A 127 3.57 -3.34 -14.28
C ASN A 127 3.22 -2.16 -13.37
N MET A 128 2.96 -2.38 -12.08
CA MET A 128 2.74 -1.31 -11.11
C MET A 128 3.95 -0.37 -11.03
N ALA A 129 5.17 -0.93 -10.93
CA ALA A 129 6.40 -0.14 -10.88
C ALA A 129 6.57 0.68 -12.16
N LEU A 130 6.41 0.07 -13.34
CA LEU A 130 6.51 0.78 -14.62
C LEU A 130 5.47 1.90 -14.76
N LEU A 131 4.24 1.64 -14.33
CA LEU A 131 3.18 2.65 -14.32
C LEU A 131 3.55 3.81 -13.39
N ALA A 132 4.02 3.52 -12.18
CA ALA A 132 4.43 4.54 -11.21
C ALA A 132 5.55 5.43 -11.75
N GLU A 133 6.57 4.86 -12.40
CA GLU A 133 7.66 5.64 -13.02
C GLU A 133 7.14 6.58 -14.10
N GLU A 134 6.19 6.13 -14.92
CA GLU A 134 5.58 6.92 -15.98
C GLU A 134 4.70 8.05 -15.44
N ILE A 135 3.77 7.75 -14.53
CA ILE A 135 2.77 8.73 -14.08
C ILE A 135 3.31 9.68 -13.00
N CYS A 136 4.25 9.24 -12.17
CA CYS A 136 4.79 10.03 -11.07
C CYS A 136 6.17 10.61 -11.40
N CYS A 137 6.69 10.42 -12.62
CA CYS A 137 8.02 10.86 -13.02
C CYS A 137 9.10 10.49 -11.98
N CYS A 138 8.97 9.32 -11.37
CA CYS A 138 9.82 8.86 -10.27
C CYS A 138 10.60 7.61 -10.67
N LYS A 139 11.43 7.12 -9.76
CA LYS A 139 12.02 5.79 -9.86
C LYS A 139 11.31 4.85 -8.90
N ALA A 140 10.89 3.69 -9.39
CA ALA A 140 10.29 2.66 -8.58
C ALA A 140 11.32 1.54 -8.32
N GLN A 141 11.34 1.00 -7.10
CA GLN A 141 12.13 -0.17 -6.76
C GLN A 141 11.19 -1.32 -6.41
N LEU A 142 11.29 -2.42 -7.17
CA LEU A 142 10.58 -3.65 -6.85
C LEU A 142 11.37 -4.48 -5.84
N LEU A 143 10.78 -4.75 -4.68
CA LEU A 143 11.33 -5.65 -3.67
C LEU A 143 10.57 -6.98 -3.67
N SER A 144 11.30 -8.08 -3.46
CA SER A 144 10.75 -9.43 -3.35
C SER A 144 11.15 -10.05 -2.01
N GLY A 145 10.32 -10.95 -1.47
CA GLY A 145 10.58 -11.61 -0.19
C GLY A 145 9.97 -10.92 1.04
N GLY A 146 9.16 -9.87 0.85
CA GLY A 146 8.52 -9.14 1.95
C GLY A 146 9.54 -8.37 2.79
N LEU A 147 9.34 -8.29 4.10
CA LEU A 147 10.25 -7.61 5.04
C LEU A 147 11.41 -8.50 5.53
N ARG A 148 11.82 -9.49 4.75
CA ARG A 148 12.97 -10.35 5.07
C ARG A 148 14.27 -9.67 4.65
N ASP A 149 15.39 -10.10 5.23
CA ASP A 149 16.73 -9.61 4.90
C ASP A 149 16.81 -8.07 4.99
N ASP A 150 17.52 -7.42 4.06
CA ASP A 150 17.71 -5.97 4.05
C ASP A 150 16.46 -5.18 3.60
N ASN A 151 15.37 -5.84 3.21
CA ASN A 151 14.15 -5.16 2.79
C ASN A 151 13.49 -4.42 3.94
N ALA A 152 13.52 -4.97 5.16
CA ALA A 152 12.95 -4.30 6.33
C ALA A 152 13.59 -2.94 6.55
N LEU A 153 14.93 -2.90 6.57
CA LEU A 153 15.68 -1.66 6.75
C LEU A 153 15.45 -0.69 5.58
N SER A 154 15.45 -1.20 4.34
CA SER A 154 15.21 -0.39 3.14
C SER A 154 13.82 0.26 3.16
N VAL A 155 12.78 -0.52 3.50
CA VAL A 155 11.39 -0.04 3.61
C VAL A 155 11.24 0.97 4.75
N ILE A 156 11.80 0.68 5.93
CA ILE A 156 11.74 1.60 7.08
C ILE A 156 12.41 2.94 6.72
N LYS A 157 13.59 2.89 6.09
CA LYS A 157 14.28 4.11 5.64
C LYS A 157 13.44 4.87 4.62
N HIS A 158 12.85 4.18 3.64
CA HIS A 158 12.03 4.80 2.61
C HIS A 158 10.81 5.52 3.20
N LEU A 159 10.10 4.88 4.12
CA LEU A 159 8.96 5.46 4.83
C LEU A 159 9.36 6.61 5.75
N TRP A 160 10.53 6.49 6.41
CA TRP A 160 11.08 7.57 7.24
C TRP A 160 11.43 8.81 6.41
N ASP A 161 11.93 8.61 5.18
CA ASP A 161 12.22 9.67 4.21
C ASP A 161 10.94 10.17 3.49
N ARG A 162 9.75 9.86 4.04
CA ARG A 162 8.41 10.25 3.55
C ARG A 162 8.11 9.78 2.13
N GLN A 163 8.71 8.67 1.73
CA GLN A 163 8.42 8.04 0.44
C GLN A 163 7.41 6.91 0.64
N PRO A 164 6.40 6.78 -0.24
CA PRO A 164 5.36 5.77 -0.12
C PRO A 164 5.88 4.37 -0.46
N VAL A 165 5.24 3.36 0.13
CA VAL A 165 5.44 1.96 -0.27
C VAL A 165 4.11 1.37 -0.71
N LEU A 166 4.06 0.84 -1.93
CA LEU A 166 2.92 0.06 -2.43
C LEU A 166 3.09 -1.41 -2.08
N ILE A 167 2.11 -1.98 -1.40
CA ILE A 167 2.17 -3.34 -0.86
C ILE A 167 1.08 -4.18 -1.51
N PRO A 168 1.44 -5.13 -2.40
CA PRO A 168 0.50 -6.14 -2.86
C PRO A 168 0.27 -7.18 -1.77
N TYR A 169 -0.99 -7.56 -1.54
CA TYR A 169 -1.36 -8.61 -0.60
C TYR A 169 -2.65 -9.32 -1.03
N ASP A 170 -2.98 -10.47 -0.44
CA ASP A 170 -4.31 -11.07 -0.62
C ASP A 170 -5.27 -10.60 0.48
N GLU A 171 -6.46 -10.13 0.15
CA GLU A 171 -7.47 -9.73 1.14
C GLU A 171 -8.37 -10.90 1.56
N ASP A 172 -8.71 -10.95 2.85
CA ASP A 172 -9.76 -11.82 3.37
C ASP A 172 -11.13 -11.09 3.44
N PHE A 173 -12.18 -11.78 3.90
CA PHE A 173 -13.54 -11.23 3.98
C PHE A 173 -13.68 -9.98 4.85
N ASN A 174 -12.74 -9.75 5.76
CA ASN A 174 -12.66 -8.58 6.64
C ASN A 174 -11.63 -7.54 6.14
N HIS A 175 -11.14 -7.68 4.91
CA HIS A 175 -10.07 -6.89 4.28
C HIS A 175 -8.68 -7.03 4.94
N ALA A 176 -8.53 -7.90 5.94
CA ALA A 176 -7.23 -8.17 6.53
C ALA A 176 -6.33 -8.94 5.54
N PRO A 177 -4.99 -8.78 5.65
CA PRO A 177 -4.06 -9.57 4.87
C PRO A 177 -4.20 -11.07 5.15
N CYS A 178 -4.19 -11.86 4.08
CA CYS A 178 -4.18 -13.32 4.12
C CYS A 178 -3.22 -13.87 3.05
N LYS A 179 -3.17 -15.20 2.92
CA LYS A 179 -2.36 -15.89 1.91
C LYS A 179 -3.29 -16.74 1.03
N ARG A 180 -3.61 -16.24 -0.17
CA ARG A 180 -4.47 -16.90 -1.16
C ARG A 180 -3.83 -16.95 -2.55
N SER A 181 -2.50 -16.96 -2.60
CA SER A 181 -1.70 -17.09 -3.82
C SER A 181 -2.06 -16.09 -4.92
N GLY A 182 -2.48 -14.87 -4.57
CA GLY A 182 -2.88 -13.82 -5.50
C GLY A 182 -4.34 -13.91 -5.98
N HIS A 183 -5.11 -14.92 -5.55
CA HIS A 183 -6.52 -15.08 -5.97
C HIS A 183 -7.45 -14.02 -5.36
N LYS A 184 -6.96 -13.31 -4.33
CA LYS A 184 -7.64 -12.18 -3.70
C LYS A 184 -6.73 -10.96 -3.69
N ALA A 185 -5.99 -10.76 -4.77
CA ALA A 185 -5.04 -9.66 -4.90
C ALA A 185 -5.68 -8.31 -4.59
N HIS A 186 -5.01 -7.58 -3.71
CA HIS A 186 -5.34 -6.25 -3.24
C HIS A 186 -4.05 -5.45 -3.08
N TRP A 187 -4.19 -4.16 -2.88
CA TRP A 187 -3.07 -3.23 -2.73
C TRP A 187 -3.31 -2.28 -1.58
N ALA A 188 -2.26 -2.02 -0.81
CA ALA A 188 -2.22 -0.95 0.19
C ALA A 188 -1.11 0.04 -0.16
N VAL A 189 -1.25 1.26 0.35
CA VAL A 189 -0.18 2.24 0.43
C VAL A 189 0.22 2.39 1.89
N ALA A 190 1.51 2.36 2.16
CA ALA A 190 2.07 2.79 3.44
C ALA A 190 2.69 4.18 3.27
N SER A 191 2.32 5.10 4.16
CA SER A 191 2.71 6.52 4.15
C SER A 191 3.61 6.93 5.32
N GLY A 192 3.96 5.97 6.18
CA GLY A 192 4.69 6.23 7.41
C GLY A 192 5.09 4.96 8.14
N VAL A 193 5.80 5.14 9.25
CA VAL A 193 6.33 4.09 10.10
C VAL A 193 6.31 4.50 11.57
N LEU A 194 6.03 3.54 12.45
CA LEU A 194 6.17 3.68 13.89
C LEU A 194 7.35 2.81 14.34
N LEU A 195 8.35 3.44 14.98
CA LEU A 195 9.56 2.77 15.46
C LEU A 195 9.62 2.76 16.98
N GLY A 196 9.87 1.61 17.58
CA GLY A 196 10.27 1.48 18.98
C GLY A 196 11.79 1.49 19.08
N LEU A 197 12.35 2.48 19.78
CA LEU A 197 13.78 2.70 19.90
C LEU A 197 14.21 2.68 21.36
N ASP A 198 15.45 2.28 21.63
CA ASP A 198 16.02 2.43 22.97
C ASP A 198 16.12 3.91 23.34
N HIS A 199 15.87 4.23 24.60
CA HIS A 199 15.99 5.60 25.09
C HIS A 199 17.39 6.17 24.82
N GLY A 200 17.44 7.37 24.22
CA GLY A 200 18.70 8.03 23.86
C GLY A 200 19.21 7.74 22.44
N SER A 201 18.56 6.84 21.69
CA SER A 201 18.92 6.53 20.29
C SER A 201 18.67 7.69 19.31
N LEU A 202 17.86 8.67 19.70
CA LEU A 202 17.58 9.87 18.92
C LEU A 202 17.87 11.12 19.73
N THR A 203 18.51 12.09 19.10
CA THR A 203 18.61 13.46 19.63
C THR A 203 17.24 14.11 19.66
N LYS A 204 16.84 14.65 20.81
CA LYS A 204 15.55 15.33 21.04
C LYS A 204 15.28 16.54 20.13
N GLN A 205 16.24 16.97 19.31
CA GLN A 205 16.09 18.12 18.41
C GLN A 205 15.18 17.83 17.20
N HIS A 206 14.93 16.55 16.89
CA HIS A 206 14.20 16.15 15.67
C HIS A 206 12.86 15.45 15.94
N VAL A 207 12.47 15.37 17.21
CA VAL A 207 11.23 14.75 17.63
C VAL A 207 10.59 15.61 18.72
N HIS A 208 9.27 15.70 18.72
CA HIS A 208 8.53 16.33 19.81
C HIS A 208 7.57 15.31 20.41
N SER A 209 7.36 15.39 21.73
CA SER A 209 6.35 14.56 22.38
C SER A 209 4.95 14.97 21.91
N ASP A 210 4.10 13.97 21.69
CA ASP A 210 2.70 14.21 21.42
C ASP A 210 2.02 14.80 22.67
N PRO A 211 1.19 15.86 22.52
CA PRO A 211 0.56 16.52 23.67
C PRO A 211 -0.51 15.67 24.36
N THR A 212 -1.06 14.65 23.68
CA THR A 212 -2.11 13.78 24.21
C THR A 212 -1.60 12.40 24.62
N LEU A 213 -0.58 11.90 23.93
CA LEU A 213 0.04 10.60 24.14
C LEU A 213 1.49 10.79 24.55
N SER A 214 1.75 11.01 25.84
CA SER A 214 3.08 11.41 26.33
C SER A 214 4.20 10.40 26.03
N TRP A 215 3.85 9.14 25.78
CA TRP A 215 4.76 8.06 25.38
C TRP A 215 5.10 8.05 23.88
N LEU A 216 4.34 8.79 23.07
CA LEU A 216 4.52 8.90 21.62
C LEU A 216 5.31 10.16 21.27
N HIS A 217 6.27 10.01 20.37
CA HIS A 217 6.99 11.11 19.76
C HIS A 217 6.66 11.22 18.28
N LEU A 218 6.56 12.44 17.78
CA LEU A 218 6.30 12.76 16.38
C LEU A 218 7.56 13.38 15.77
N SER A 219 7.96 12.89 14.61
CA SER A 219 9.11 13.43 13.89
C SER A 219 8.83 14.82 13.32
N THR A 220 9.84 15.68 13.33
CA THR A 220 9.77 17.04 12.77
C THR A 220 10.29 17.14 11.33
N GLY A 221 10.64 16.01 10.70
CA GLY A 221 10.99 15.93 9.27
C GLY A 221 12.42 16.36 8.90
N ALA A 222 13.26 16.65 9.89
CA ALA A 222 14.63 17.13 9.67
C ALA A 222 15.74 16.12 10.05
N SER A 223 15.39 14.95 10.61
CA SER A 223 16.36 13.93 11.02
C SER A 223 16.60 12.85 9.98
N LEU A 224 17.87 12.45 9.85
CA LEU A 224 18.26 11.17 9.27
C LEU A 224 17.55 10.01 10.01
N CYS A 225 17.24 8.95 9.26
CA CYS A 225 16.66 7.74 9.85
C CYS A 225 17.56 7.20 10.98
N PRO A 226 17.00 6.94 12.19
CA PRO A 226 17.78 6.53 13.37
C PRO A 226 18.58 5.24 13.16
N LEU A 227 18.13 4.38 12.27
CA LEU A 227 18.77 3.09 11.98
C LEU A 227 20.08 3.21 11.19
N ILE A 228 20.41 4.41 10.69
CA ILE A 228 21.64 4.70 9.93
C ILE A 228 22.80 5.12 10.86
N SER A 229 22.52 5.45 12.13
CA SER A 229 23.49 6.05 13.07
C SER A 229 24.56 5.09 13.61
N SER A 230 24.68 3.85 13.14
CA SER A 230 25.83 3.01 13.51
C SER A 230 27.08 3.46 12.74
N GLN A 231 27.77 4.47 13.28
CA GLN A 231 29.17 4.71 12.94
C GLN A 231 29.94 3.40 13.13
N PRO A 232 30.88 3.04 12.23
CA PRO A 232 31.79 1.94 12.49
C PRO A 232 32.53 2.28 13.79
N ARG A 233 32.55 1.35 14.75
CA ARG A 233 33.51 1.46 15.86
C ARG A 233 34.89 1.42 15.22
N GLU A 234 35.60 2.54 15.22
CA GLU A 234 37.03 2.56 14.97
C GLU A 234 37.67 1.65 16.01
N ASP A 235 38.03 0.45 15.57
CA ASP A 235 38.80 -0.51 16.34
C ASP A 235 40.23 0.03 16.43
N THR A 236 40.43 0.99 17.35
CA THR A 236 41.76 1.43 17.76
C THR A 236 42.32 0.38 18.71
N GLY A 237 42.70 -0.76 18.14
CA GLY A 237 43.51 -1.75 18.83
C GLY A 237 44.81 -1.10 19.34
N PRO A 238 45.29 -1.47 20.54
CA PRO A 238 46.49 -0.88 21.11
C PRO A 238 47.70 -1.20 20.23
N LYS A 239 48.44 -0.16 19.82
CA LYS A 239 49.80 -0.33 19.32
C LYS A 239 50.67 -0.80 20.47
N GLU A 240 50.90 -2.11 20.56
CA GLU A 240 51.99 -2.64 21.37
C GLU A 240 53.32 -2.14 20.78
N GLY A 241 54.14 -1.59 21.66
CA GLY A 241 55.47 -1.12 21.33
C GLY A 241 56.44 -2.28 21.10
N THR A 242 57.35 -2.08 20.16
CA THR A 242 58.72 -2.59 20.25
C THR A 242 59.63 -1.57 19.59
#